data_AF-A0A496C9H2-F1
#
_entry.id   AF-A0A496C9H2-F1
#
_cell.length_a   1.000
_cell.length_b   1.000
_cell.length_c   1.000
_cell.angle_alpha   90.00
_cell.angle_beta   90.00
_cell.angle_gamma   90.00
#
_symmetry.space_group_name_H-M   'P 1'
#
loop_
_entity.id
_entity.type
_entity.pdbx_description
1 polymer ?
#
loop_
_entity_poly.entity_id
_entity_poly.type
_entity_poly.pdbx_seq_one_letter_code
_entity_poly.pdbx_strand_id
1 'polypeptide(L)' 'MRRIMMAMLIVIFAAMGLFMMIFAVAGLQTIQWCQEEGQPIPWQAWAMLATVVVWCVIAANISPRRWKDVDRLLTRLTEE' A
#
# COMPACT_ATOMS: atom_id res chain seq x y z
N MET A 1 5.45 -13.90 -21.04
CA MET A 1 5.44 -12.44 -20.85
C MET A 1 4.27 -11.92 -20.02
N ARG A 2 3.00 -12.00 -20.46
CA ARG A 2 1.85 -11.36 -19.78
C ARG A 2 1.60 -11.82 -18.32
N ARG A 3 1.80 -13.11 -18.00
CA ARG A 3 1.65 -13.66 -16.63
C ARG A 3 2.76 -13.22 -15.68
N ILE A 4 4.02 -13.23 -16.14
CA ILE A 4 5.18 -12.80 -15.35
C ILE A 4 5.09 -11.30 -15.05
N MET A 5 4.73 -10.50 -16.04
CA MET A 5 4.52 -9.06 -15.87
C MET A 5 3.40 -8.75 -14.86
N MET A 6 2.29 -9.49 -14.93
CA MET A 6 1.18 -9.32 -13.99
C MET A 6 1.57 -9.71 -12.57
N ALA A 7 2.35 -10.77 -12.39
CA ALA A 7 2.80 -11.20 -11.07
C ALA A 7 3.85 -10.24 -10.48
N MET A 8 4.77 -9.73 -11.30
CA MET A 8 5.72 -8.69 -10.90
C MET A 8 5.01 -7.41 -10.44
N LEU A 9 3.96 -6.99 -11.15
CA LEU A 9 3.13 -5.86 -10.74
C LEU A 9 2.46 -6.07 -9.37
N ILE A 10 2.03 -7.30 -9.06
CA ILE A 10 1.42 -7.61 -7.77
C ILE A 10 2.48 -7.65 -6.66
N VAL A 11 3.69 -8.13 -6.93
CA VAL A 11 4.82 -8.06 -5.98
C VAL A 11 5.16 -6.61 -5.65
N ILE A 12 5.27 -5.74 -6.68
CA ILE A 12 5.50 -4.31 -6.48
C ILE A 12 4.35 -3.69 -5.68
N PHE A 13 3.11 -4.02 -6.04
CA PHE A 13 1.92 -3.55 -5.32
C PHE A 13 1.90 -3.99 -3.84
N ALA A 14 2.33 -5.22 -3.55
CA ALA A 14 2.44 -5.73 -2.19
C ALA A 14 3.54 -5.01 -1.41
N ALA A 15 4.71 -4.79 -2.03
CA ALA A 15 5.80 -4.01 -1.44
C ALA A 15 5.40 -2.56 -1.16
N MET A 16 4.54 -1.96 -2.00
CA MET A 16 3.94 -0.65 -1.74
C MET A 16 3.11 -0.61 -0.45
N GLY A 17 2.61 -1.75 0.04
CA GLY A 17 1.86 -1.84 1.29
C GLY A 17 2.64 -1.31 2.50
N LEU A 18 3.96 -1.52 2.53
CA LEU A 18 4.81 -0.96 3.59
C LEU A 18 4.80 0.58 3.56
N PHE A 19 4.92 1.17 2.38
CA PHE A 19 4.85 2.63 2.21
C PHE A 19 3.48 3.18 2.58
N MET A 20 2.40 2.46 2.25
CA MET A 20 1.03 2.86 2.61
C MET A 20 0.81 2.83 4.12
N MET A 21 1.40 1.87 4.83
CA MET A 21 1.38 1.84 6.29
C MET A 21 2.07 3.08 6.89
N ILE A 22 3.24 3.45 6.36
CA ILE A 22 3.96 4.66 6.79
C ILE A 22 3.12 5.91 6.53
N PHE A 23 2.49 6.01 5.35
CA PHE A 23 1.63 7.14 5.01
C PHE A 23 0.40 7.24 5.91
N ALA A 24 -0.19 6.11 6.29
CA ALA A 24 -1.32 6.08 7.23
C ALA A 24 -0.90 6.62 8.60
N VAL A 25 0.21 6.12 9.15
CA VAL A 25 0.73 6.55 10.45
C VAL A 25 1.13 8.01 10.42
N ALA A 26 1.90 8.43 9.42
CA ALA A 26 2.37 9.81 9.28
C ALA A 26 1.19 10.80 9.11
N GLY A 27 0.20 10.45 8.30
CA GLY A 27 -1.00 11.28 8.11
C GLY A 27 -1.79 11.45 9.40
N LEU A 28 -2.03 10.36 10.14
CA LEU A 28 -2.75 10.41 11.41
C LEU A 28 -1.98 11.16 12.49
N GLN A 29 -0.67 10.91 12.64
CA GLN A 29 0.18 11.63 13.59
C GLN A 29 0.21 13.13 13.29
N THR A 30 0.28 13.51 12.01
CA THR A 30 0.27 14.93 11.60
C THR A 30 -1.06 15.59 11.98
N ILE A 31 -2.18 14.93 11.74
CA ILE A 31 -3.51 15.44 12.12
C ILE A 31 -3.59 15.62 13.63
N GLN A 32 -3.20 14.60 14.39
CA GLN A 32 -3.24 14.64 15.85
C GLN A 32 -2.39 15.78 16.40
N TRP A 33 -1.14 15.91 15.93
CA TRP A 33 -0.23 16.97 16.34
C TRP A 33 -0.79 18.37 16.02
N CYS A 34 -1.35 18.58 14.82
CA CYS A 34 -1.97 19.85 14.46
C CYS A 34 -3.20 20.16 15.34
N GLN A 35 -4.00 19.16 15.70
CA GLN A 35 -5.14 19.33 16.60
C GLN A 35 -4.69 19.69 18.03
N GLU A 36 -3.62 19.08 18.52
CA GLU A 36 -3.05 19.36 19.85
C GLU A 36 -2.43 20.75 19.93
N GLU A 37 -1.76 21.22 18.87
CA GLU A 37 -1.14 22.56 18.83
C GLU A 37 -2.11 23.68 18.38
N GLY A 38 -3.34 23.35 17.98
CA GLY A 38 -4.30 24.32 17.43
C GLY A 38 -3.85 24.90 16.07
N GLN A 39 -3.01 24.19 15.35
CA GLN A 39 -2.52 24.57 14.02
C GLN A 39 -3.48 24.06 12.93
N PRO A 40 -3.58 24.77 11.78
CA PRO A 40 -4.35 24.28 10.65
C PRO A 40 -3.74 22.98 10.11
N ILE A 41 -4.58 21.96 9.93
CA ILE A 41 -4.14 20.67 9.37
C ILE A 41 -3.71 20.89 7.91
N PRO A 42 -2.48 20.51 7.53
CA PRO A 42 -2.02 20.62 6.15
C PRO A 42 -2.82 19.66 5.25
N TRP A 43 -3.22 20.13 4.07
CA TRP A 43 -3.98 19.32 3.10
C TRP A 43 -3.21 18.04 2.67
N GLN A 44 -1.88 18.06 2.77
CA GLN A 44 -1.01 16.92 2.49
C GLN A 44 -1.30 15.73 3.41
N ALA A 45 -1.66 15.96 4.67
CA ALA A 45 -2.02 14.87 5.58
C ALA A 45 -3.29 14.16 5.10
N TRP A 46 -4.29 14.92 4.64
CA TRP A 46 -5.50 14.38 4.02
C TRP A 46 -5.19 13.64 2.71
N ALA A 47 -4.29 14.16 1.89
CA ALA A 47 -3.87 13.52 0.64
C ALA A 47 -3.15 12.18 0.89
N MET A 48 -2.31 12.09 1.93
CA MET A 48 -1.67 10.85 2.35
C MET A 48 -2.72 9.80 2.73
N LEU A 49 -3.68 10.16 3.58
CA LEU A 49 -4.75 9.24 4.00
C LEU A 49 -5.66 8.83 2.84
N ALA A 50 -6.03 9.76 1.96
CA ALA A 50 -6.82 9.45 0.77
C ALA A 50 -6.10 8.45 -0.15
N THR A 51 -4.78 8.61 -0.31
CA THR A 51 -3.96 7.69 -1.13
C THR A 51 -3.96 6.28 -0.53
N VAL A 52 -3.84 6.16 0.80
CA VAL A 52 -3.93 4.87 1.49
C VAL A 52 -5.30 4.23 1.28
N VAL A 53 -6.38 5.00 1.40
CA VAL A 53 -7.75 4.49 1.19
C VAL A 53 -7.91 3.94 -0.24
N VAL A 54 -7.47 4.69 -1.25
CA VAL A 54 -7.50 4.25 -2.65
C VAL A 54 -6.70 2.96 -2.84
N TRP A 55 -5.50 2.88 -2.26
CA TRP A 55 -4.68 1.67 -2.33
C TRP A 55 -5.37 0.47 -1.67
N CYS A 56 -5.99 0.65 -0.50
CA CYS A 56 -6.76 -0.41 0.18
C CYS A 56 -7.93 -0.92 -0.67
N VAL A 57 -8.65 -0.01 -1.35
CA VAL A 57 -9.74 -0.39 -2.26
C VAL A 57 -9.21 -1.20 -3.43
N ILE A 58 -8.08 -0.80 -4.02
CA ILE A 58 -7.45 -1.56 -5.12
C ILE A 58 -7.02 -2.94 -4.60
N ALA A 59 -6.37 -3.00 -3.43
CA ALA A 59 -5.89 -4.23 -2.82
C ALA A 59 -7.03 -5.22 -2.55
N ALA A 60 -8.15 -4.74 -1.99
CA ALA A 60 -9.34 -5.54 -1.70
C ALA A 60 -10.01 -6.11 -2.97
N ASN A 61 -9.85 -5.44 -4.11
CA ASN A 61 -10.41 -5.89 -5.39
C ASN A 61 -9.47 -6.83 -6.19
N ILE A 62 -8.26 -7.13 -5.69
CA ILE A 62 -7.37 -8.11 -6.35
C ILE A 62 -7.88 -9.53 -6.08
N SER A 63 -8.17 -10.27 -7.14
CA SER A 63 -8.64 -11.65 -7.06
C SER A 63 -7.68 -12.57 -6.27
N PRO A 64 -8.19 -13.47 -5.40
CA PRO A 64 -7.36 -14.42 -4.63
C PRO A 64 -6.47 -15.32 -5.50
N ARG A 65 -6.88 -15.58 -6.74
CA ARG A 65 -6.12 -16.39 -7.70
C ARG A 65 -4.79 -15.73 -8.08
N ARG A 66 -4.76 -14.40 -8.12
CA ARG A 66 -3.57 -13.60 -8.44
C ARG A 66 -2.55 -13.57 -7.30
N TRP A 67 -3.02 -13.65 -6.05
CA TRP A 67 -2.13 -13.77 -4.89
C TRP A 67 -1.39 -15.11 -4.85
N LYS A 68 -2.05 -16.21 -5.26
CA LYS A 68 -1.40 -17.54 -5.38
C LYS A 68 -0.28 -17.58 -6.42
N ASP A 69 -0.40 -16.82 -7.50
CA ASP A 69 0.65 -16.74 -8.53
C ASP A 69 1.89 -16.00 -8.00
N VAL A 70 1.69 -15.02 -7.12
CA VAL A 70 2.79 -14.32 -6.43
C VAL A 70 3.48 -15.22 -5.42
N ASP A 71 2.71 -15.90 -4.59
CA ASP A 71 3.24 -16.84 -3.60
C ASP A 71 4.13 -17.90 -4.25
N ARG A 72 3.67 -18.49 -5.36
CA ARG A 72 4.44 -19.46 -6.14
C ARG A 72 5.74 -18.88 -6.73
N LEU A 73 5.77 -17.60 -7.08
CA LEU A 73 7.00 -16.95 -7.56
C LEU A 73 7.98 -16.65 -6.44
N LEU A 74 7.48 -16.21 -5.28
CA LEU A 74 8.32 -16.00 -4.10
C LEU A 74 8.95 -17.31 -3.63
N THR A 75 8.17 -18.41 -3.57
CA THR A 75 8.72 -19.74 -3.24
C THR A 75 9.83 -20.14 -4.20
N ARG A 76 9.63 -19.97 -5.52
CA ARG A 76 10.67 -20.28 -6.52
C ARG A 76 11.94 -19.45 -6.37
N LEU A 77 11.82 -18.17 -6.03
CA LEU A 77 12.96 -17.28 -5.80
C LEU A 77 13.68 -17.54 -4.47
N THR A 78 13.05 -18.25 -3.54
CA THR A 78 13.62 -18.57 -2.21
C THR A 78 14.21 -19.98 -2.18
N GLU A 79 13.78 -20.86 -3.10
CA GLU A 79 14.33 -22.22 -3.28
C GLU A 79 15.54 -22.27 -4.24
N GLU A 80 15.87 -21.17 -4.92
CA GLU A 80 17.17 -20.94 -5.58
C GLU A 80 18.17 -20.29 -4.62
#